data_AF-A0A9E4B9K4-F1
#
_entry.id   AF-A0A9E4B9K4-F1
#
_cell.length_a   1.000
_cell.length_b   1.000
_cell.length_c   1.000
_cell.angle_alpha   90.00
_cell.angle_beta   90.00
_cell.angle_gamma   90.00
#
_symmetry.space_group_name_H-M   'P 1'
#
loop_
_entity.id
_entity.type
_entity.pdbx_description
1 polymer ?
#
loop_
_entity_poly.entity_id
_entity_poly.type
_entity_poly.pdbx_seq_one_letter_code
_entity_poly.pdbx_strand_id
1 'polypeptide(L)'
;MRAGSNYVSQNPLELHFGLGDADTADVTVDWLDGADTTRSGVAANQLVSISPTGQRTSRRLIVDSGDGGGFHDPGDEITVAAAPAETGYFFSHWSSSTGTFADRLARETTFTMPDGNAVVTANYVPGVGPDQDVSVARRWNEVLLAAIRNDFARPTVHARNLF
;
A
#
# COMPACT_ATOMS: atom_id res chain seq x y z
N MET A 1 -11.03 3.51 29.17
CA MET A 1 -12.46 3.65 28.77
C MET A 1 -12.49 3.80 27.26
N ARG A 2 -13.47 3.25 26.54
CA ARG A 2 -13.55 3.32 25.07
C ARG A 2 -14.69 4.26 24.67
N ALA A 3 -14.38 5.35 24.00
CA ALA A 3 -15.38 6.28 23.45
C ALA A 3 -15.04 6.54 21.97
N GLY A 4 -15.99 6.28 21.08
CA GLY A 4 -15.83 6.51 19.64
C GLY A 4 -16.93 5.81 18.83
N SER A 5 -17.78 6.60 18.19
CA SER A 5 -18.68 6.14 17.11
C SER A 5 -18.15 6.65 15.77
N ASN A 6 -18.33 5.84 14.73
CA ASN A 6 -17.68 5.93 13.42
C ASN A 6 -18.28 7.03 12.50
N TYR A 7 -18.60 8.21 13.04
CA TYR A 7 -19.20 9.31 12.29
C TYR A 7 -18.37 10.59 12.39
N VAL A 8 -17.97 11.13 11.24
CA VAL A 8 -17.12 12.33 11.05
C VAL A 8 -17.82 13.65 11.45
N SER A 9 -19.05 13.60 11.98
CA SER A 9 -19.92 14.77 12.17
C SER A 9 -20.20 15.16 13.63
N GLN A 10 -19.38 14.77 14.61
CA GLN A 10 -19.56 15.23 15.99
C GLN A 10 -18.46 16.17 16.50
N ASN A 11 -18.94 17.33 16.96
CA ASN A 11 -18.41 18.25 17.99
C ASN A 11 -17.53 17.52 19.02
N PRO A 12 -16.48 18.14 19.59
CA PRO A 12 -15.36 17.42 20.20
C PRO A 12 -15.81 16.44 21.27
N LEU A 13 -15.15 15.29 21.31
CA LEU A 13 -15.37 14.26 22.32
C LEU A 13 -14.92 14.80 23.68
N GLU A 14 -15.88 15.21 24.50
CA GLU A 14 -15.65 15.58 25.90
C GLU A 14 -15.89 14.36 26.80
N LEU A 15 -14.89 14.03 27.62
CA LEU A 15 -14.96 12.93 28.58
C LEU A 15 -14.61 13.46 29.96
N HIS A 16 -15.51 13.26 30.92
CA HIS A 16 -15.31 13.61 32.32
C HIS A 16 -14.99 12.36 33.12
N PHE A 17 -13.95 12.42 33.95
CA PHE A 17 -13.58 11.37 34.89
C PHE A 17 -13.13 12.01 36.21
N GLY A 18 -13.47 11.35 37.33
CA GLY A 18 -13.06 11.79 38.66
C GLY A 18 -11.73 11.15 39.07
N LEU A 19 -10.91 11.90 39.81
CA LEU A 19 -9.63 11.42 40.34
C LEU A 19 -9.70 10.91 41.78
N GLY A 20 -10.87 10.92 42.42
CA GLY A 20 -11.02 10.60 43.84
C GLY A 20 -10.26 11.61 44.70
N ASP A 21 -9.41 11.10 45.61
CA ASP A 21 -8.55 11.92 46.48
C ASP A 21 -7.23 12.36 45.83
N ALA A 22 -6.99 12.01 44.56
CA ALA A 22 -5.77 12.39 43.85
C ALA A 22 -5.86 13.78 43.20
N ASP A 23 -4.80 14.58 43.37
CA ASP A 23 -4.71 15.94 42.81
C ASP A 23 -4.21 15.98 41.37
N THR A 24 -3.62 14.88 40.86
CA THR A 24 -3.08 14.78 39.50
C THR A 24 -3.29 13.39 38.90
N ALA A 25 -3.27 13.30 37.56
CA ALA A 25 -3.27 12.04 36.84
C ALA A 25 -2.45 12.12 35.54
N ASP A 26 -2.02 10.95 35.07
CA ASP A 26 -1.47 10.81 33.74
C ASP A 26 -2.59 10.39 32.77
N VAL A 27 -2.66 11.07 31.62
CA VAL A 27 -3.69 10.84 30.61
C VAL A 27 -3.04 10.33 29.34
N THR A 28 -3.34 9.09 28.95
CA THR A 28 -2.94 8.50 27.66
C THR A 28 -4.15 8.40 26.75
N VAL A 29 -4.01 8.89 25.52
CA VAL A 29 -4.99 8.73 24.45
C VAL A 29 -4.40 7.83 23.38
N ASP A 30 -5.00 6.66 23.20
CA ASP A 30 -4.71 5.76 22.08
C ASP A 30 -5.56 6.20 20.89
N TRP A 31 -4.92 6.63 19.81
CA TRP A 31 -5.60 7.09 18.60
C TRP A 31 -5.93 5.91 17.68
N LEU A 32 -6.94 6.08 16.83
CA LEU A 32 -7.36 5.03 15.87
C LEU A 32 -6.31 4.70 14.81
N ASP A 33 -5.29 5.55 14.65
CA ASP A 33 -4.14 5.29 13.79
C ASP A 33 -2.98 4.59 14.51
N GLY A 34 -3.18 4.19 15.77
CA GLY A 34 -2.21 3.43 16.57
C GLY A 34 -1.11 4.27 17.20
N ALA A 35 -1.14 5.60 17.03
CA ALA A 35 -0.31 6.50 17.80
C ALA A 35 -0.91 6.70 19.20
N ASP A 36 -0.05 6.97 20.18
CA ASP A 36 -0.48 7.30 21.54
C ASP A 36 -0.01 8.71 21.90
N THR A 37 -0.81 9.43 22.68
CA THR A 37 -0.40 10.71 23.26
C THR A 37 -0.58 10.66 24.76
N THR A 38 0.53 10.70 25.49
CA THR A 38 0.55 10.73 26.96
C THR A 38 0.83 12.14 27.46
N ARG A 39 0.02 12.60 28.41
CA ARG A 39 0.23 13.82 29.16
C ARG A 39 0.27 13.49 30.64
N SER A 40 1.45 13.62 31.24
CA SER A 40 1.66 13.33 32.65
C SER A 40 1.38 14.53 33.56
N GLY A 41 1.00 14.26 34.81
CA GLY A 41 0.83 15.27 35.86
C GLY A 41 -0.30 16.27 35.60
N VAL A 42 -1.37 15.85 34.94
CA VAL A 42 -2.56 16.67 34.72
C VAL A 42 -3.26 16.89 36.05
N ALA A 43 -3.19 18.12 36.58
CA ALA A 43 -3.94 18.54 37.78
C ALA A 43 -5.45 18.33 37.65
N ALA A 44 -6.10 18.04 38.78
CA ALA A 44 -7.56 17.96 38.87
C ALA A 44 -8.26 19.28 38.48
N ASN A 45 -9.54 19.20 38.15
CA ASN A 45 -10.42 20.35 37.90
C ASN A 45 -9.99 21.26 36.72
N GLN A 46 -9.39 20.69 35.69
CA GLN A 46 -9.05 21.41 34.47
C GLN A 46 -9.65 20.76 33.23
N LEU A 47 -9.85 21.55 32.18
CA LEU A 47 -10.13 21.05 30.84
C LEU A 47 -8.82 20.87 30.09
N VAL A 48 -8.56 19.67 29.58
CA VAL A 48 -7.37 19.35 28.78
C VAL A 48 -7.80 19.07 27.35
N SER A 49 -7.27 19.86 26.41
CA SER A 49 -7.36 19.54 24.99
C SER A 49 -6.12 18.75 24.57
N ILE A 50 -6.34 17.52 24.09
CA ILE A 50 -5.29 16.66 23.52
C ILE A 50 -5.62 16.50 22.04
N SER A 51 -4.68 16.87 21.19
CA SER A 51 -4.74 16.63 19.75
C SER A 51 -3.63 15.66 19.37
N PRO A 52 -3.79 14.86 18.30
CA PRO A 52 -2.71 14.03 17.79
C PRO A 52 -1.49 14.91 17.46
N THR A 53 -0.33 14.61 18.05
CA THR A 53 0.91 15.37 17.82
C THR A 53 1.81 14.75 16.74
N GLY A 54 1.38 13.68 16.09
CA GLY A 54 2.13 13.02 15.02
C GLY A 54 1.83 13.61 13.64
N GLN A 55 2.82 14.24 13.01
CA GLN A 55 2.80 14.40 11.56
C GLN A 55 2.82 13.00 10.95
N ARG A 56 1.82 12.66 10.12
CA ARG A 56 1.87 11.43 9.33
C ARG A 56 3.10 11.45 8.45
N THR A 57 4.15 10.74 8.84
CA THR A 57 5.30 10.45 8.00
C THR A 57 4.98 9.36 6.99
N SER A 58 4.00 8.50 7.30
CA SER A 58 3.68 7.35 6.46
C SER A 58 3.17 7.73 5.07
N ARG A 59 3.65 6.97 4.08
CA ARG A 59 3.38 7.08 2.66
C ARG A 59 2.68 5.83 2.18
N ARG A 60 1.82 5.98 1.18
CA ARG A 60 1.10 4.85 0.61
C ARG A 60 1.96 4.13 -0.43
N LEU A 61 2.16 2.83 -0.23
CA LEU A 61 2.71 1.92 -1.21
C LEU A 61 1.59 1.09 -1.84
N ILE A 62 1.51 1.12 -3.17
CA ILE A 62 0.65 0.24 -3.96
C ILE A 62 1.54 -0.78 -4.65
N VAL A 63 1.25 -2.07 -4.49
CA VAL A 63 1.89 -3.14 -5.24
C VAL A 63 0.88 -3.71 -6.22
N ASP A 64 1.13 -3.52 -7.51
CA ASP A 64 0.36 -4.09 -8.60
C ASP A 64 0.92 -5.47 -8.97
N SER A 65 0.02 -6.45 -9.04
CA SER A 65 0.36 -7.87 -9.27
C SER A 65 1.36 -8.44 -8.25
N GLY A 66 1.23 -8.07 -6.97
CA GLY A 66 2.04 -8.61 -5.88
C GLY A 66 1.58 -8.19 -4.49
N ASP A 67 2.35 -8.60 -3.49
CA ASP A 67 2.13 -8.38 -2.06
C ASP A 67 3.16 -7.39 -1.48
N GLY A 68 2.90 -6.91 -0.27
CA GLY A 68 3.78 -5.96 0.46
C GLY A 68 3.38 -4.49 0.34
N GLY A 69 2.16 -4.19 -0.11
CA GLY A 69 1.60 -2.83 -0.09
C GLY A 69 1.09 -2.41 1.29
N GLY A 70 0.83 -1.12 1.46
CA GLY A 70 0.37 -0.58 2.75
C GLY A 70 0.76 0.87 2.98
N PHE A 71 0.71 1.30 4.25
CA PHE A 71 1.28 2.56 4.69
C PHE A 71 2.59 2.28 5.40
N HIS A 72 3.65 2.96 4.98
CA HIS A 72 5.02 2.76 5.46
C HIS A 72 5.73 4.10 5.61
N ASP A 73 6.66 4.19 6.54
CA ASP A 73 7.45 5.40 6.72
C ASP A 73 8.56 5.50 5.67
N PRO A 74 8.98 6.72 5.27
CA PRO A 74 10.10 6.92 4.38
C PRO A 74 11.38 6.27 4.92
N GLY A 75 12.07 5.51 4.09
CA GLY A 75 13.26 4.75 4.45
C GLY A 75 12.99 3.32 4.92
N ASP A 76 11.74 2.94 5.14
CA ASP A 76 11.39 1.56 5.49
C ASP A 76 11.85 0.58 4.40
N GLU A 77 12.38 -0.57 4.84
CA GLU A 77 12.70 -1.71 4.00
C GLU A 77 11.53 -2.70 4.02
N ILE A 78 10.86 -2.84 2.89
CA ILE A 78 9.60 -3.58 2.77
C ILE A 78 9.82 -4.79 1.88
N THR A 79 9.50 -5.99 2.37
CA THR A 79 9.50 -7.19 1.52
C THR A 79 8.30 -7.15 0.58
N VAL A 80 8.59 -7.12 -0.73
CA VAL A 80 7.58 -7.24 -1.79
C VAL A 80 7.75 -8.55 -2.53
N ALA A 81 6.64 -9.20 -2.83
CA ALA A 81 6.61 -10.51 -3.50
C ALA A 81 5.66 -10.48 -4.70
N ALA A 82 6.14 -10.90 -5.86
CA ALA A 82 5.33 -10.87 -7.08
C ALA A 82 4.32 -12.01 -7.03
N ALA A 83 3.09 -11.74 -7.47
CA ALA A 83 2.05 -12.76 -7.54
C ALA A 83 2.51 -13.95 -8.40
N PRO A 84 1.94 -15.15 -8.20
CA PRO A 84 2.19 -16.27 -9.09
C PRO A 84 1.88 -15.87 -10.54
N ALA A 85 2.79 -16.17 -11.47
CA ALA A 85 2.55 -15.88 -12.88
C ALA A 85 1.41 -16.77 -13.42
N GLU A 86 0.59 -16.21 -14.30
CA GLU A 86 -0.38 -16.99 -15.06
C GLU A 86 0.31 -18.05 -15.92
N THR A 87 -0.42 -19.11 -16.29
CA THR A 87 0.11 -20.19 -17.12
C THR A 87 0.72 -19.65 -18.42
N GLY A 88 2.01 -19.96 -18.63
CA GLY A 88 2.74 -19.51 -19.80
C GLY A 88 3.32 -18.10 -19.69
N TYR A 89 3.29 -17.47 -18.50
CA TYR A 89 4.02 -16.25 -18.21
C TYR A 89 5.11 -16.50 -17.16
N PHE A 90 6.12 -15.64 -17.19
CA PHE A 90 7.26 -15.68 -16.27
C PHE A 90 7.49 -14.29 -15.70
N PHE A 91 7.77 -14.21 -14.40
CA PHE A 91 8.18 -12.95 -13.78
C PHE A 91 9.43 -12.43 -14.51
N SER A 92 9.41 -11.14 -14.85
CA SER A 92 10.50 -10.47 -15.54
C SER A 92 11.27 -9.55 -14.61
N HIS A 93 10.58 -8.57 -14.02
CA HIS A 93 11.19 -7.59 -13.13
C HIS A 93 10.15 -6.75 -12.41
N TRP A 94 10.56 -6.14 -11.30
CA TRP A 94 9.85 -5.05 -10.66
C TRP A 94 10.15 -3.71 -11.34
N SER A 95 9.11 -2.90 -11.47
CA SER A 95 9.21 -1.48 -11.87
C SER A 95 8.52 -0.60 -10.84
N SER A 96 8.98 0.64 -10.67
CA SER A 96 8.33 1.62 -9.80
C SER A 96 8.49 3.04 -10.33
N SER A 97 7.58 3.93 -9.95
CA SER A 97 7.70 5.37 -10.26
C SER A 97 8.78 6.06 -9.41
N THR A 98 8.98 5.56 -8.18
CA THR A 98 9.87 6.12 -7.14
C THR A 98 10.41 4.99 -6.25
N GLY A 99 11.41 5.29 -5.41
CA GLY A 99 12.04 4.32 -4.51
C GLY A 99 13.05 3.39 -5.21
N THR A 100 13.56 2.41 -4.47
CA THR A 100 14.61 1.50 -4.94
C THR A 100 14.35 0.07 -4.51
N PHE A 101 14.87 -0.89 -5.28
CA PHE A 101 14.81 -2.31 -4.94
C PHE A 101 16.22 -2.83 -4.70
N ALA A 102 16.38 -3.74 -3.75
CA ALA A 102 17.63 -4.47 -3.54
C ALA A 102 17.99 -5.31 -4.78
N ASP A 103 17.01 -6.01 -5.33
CA ASP A 103 17.12 -6.71 -6.62
C ASP A 103 15.78 -6.64 -7.36
N ARG A 104 15.74 -5.99 -8.52
CA ARG A 104 14.53 -5.88 -9.34
C ARG A 104 14.18 -7.18 -10.07
N LEU A 105 15.13 -8.09 -10.25
CA LEU A 105 14.96 -9.33 -11.01
C LEU A 105 14.57 -10.52 -10.11
N ALA A 106 14.67 -10.36 -8.79
CA ALA A 106 14.18 -11.34 -7.84
C ALA A 106 12.65 -11.23 -7.66
N ARG A 107 11.95 -12.37 -7.73
CA ARG A 107 10.49 -12.45 -7.55
C ARG A 107 10.04 -11.94 -6.17
N GLU A 108 10.85 -12.18 -5.16
CA GLU A 108 10.72 -11.61 -3.82
C GLU A 108 11.96 -10.77 -3.53
N THR A 109 11.77 -9.54 -3.09
CA THR A 109 12.85 -8.57 -2.92
C THR A 109 12.50 -7.53 -1.87
N THR A 110 13.50 -6.74 -1.45
CA THR A 110 13.32 -5.61 -0.54
C THR A 110 13.15 -4.32 -1.34
N PHE A 111 12.08 -3.57 -1.05
CA PHE A 111 11.82 -2.24 -1.58
C PHE A 111 12.07 -1.18 -0.49
N THR A 112 12.88 -0.18 -0.78
CA THR A 112 13.12 0.95 0.12
C THR A 112 12.12 2.07 -0.17
N MET A 113 11.31 2.41 0.84
CA MET A 113 10.23 3.38 0.71
C MET A 113 10.78 4.81 0.50
N PRO A 114 10.33 5.54 -0.53
CA PRO A 114 10.71 6.93 -0.73
C PRO A 114 9.94 7.88 0.21
N ASP A 115 10.38 9.15 0.31
CA ASP A 115 9.63 10.22 0.99
C ASP A 115 8.45 10.73 0.14
N GLY A 116 7.60 9.80 -0.29
CA GLY A 116 6.42 10.05 -1.11
C GLY A 116 5.67 8.76 -1.38
N ASN A 117 4.44 8.87 -1.87
CA ASN A 117 3.68 7.69 -2.28
C ASN A 117 4.38 6.98 -3.44
N ALA A 118 4.31 5.67 -3.46
CA ALA A 118 4.96 4.84 -4.47
C ALA A 118 3.99 3.81 -5.05
N VAL A 119 4.18 3.52 -6.33
CA VAL A 119 3.55 2.40 -7.01
C VAL A 119 4.66 1.49 -7.51
N VAL A 120 4.54 0.21 -7.18
CA VAL A 120 5.42 -0.88 -7.60
C VAL A 120 4.59 -1.83 -8.44
N THR A 121 5.13 -2.30 -9.56
CA THR A 121 4.45 -3.22 -10.49
C THR A 121 5.35 -4.40 -10.80
N ALA A 122 4.82 -5.63 -10.63
CA ALA A 122 5.47 -6.85 -11.11
C ALA A 122 5.19 -7.03 -12.61
N ASN A 123 6.23 -7.09 -13.43
CA ASN A 123 6.11 -7.27 -14.88
C ASN A 123 6.37 -8.73 -15.25
N TYR A 124 5.61 -9.24 -16.22
CA TYR A 124 5.69 -10.62 -16.69
C TYR A 124 5.88 -10.69 -18.21
N VAL A 125 6.58 -11.72 -18.67
CA VAL A 125 6.82 -12.00 -20.10
C VAL A 125 6.23 -13.35 -20.48
N PRO A 126 5.65 -13.47 -21.69
CA PRO A 126 5.07 -14.73 -22.15
C PRO A 126 6.13 -15.72 -22.64
N GLY A 127 5.84 -17.01 -22.45
CA GLY A 127 6.46 -18.15 -23.10
C GLY A 127 7.83 -18.55 -22.55
N VAL A 128 8.82 -17.68 -22.67
CA VAL A 128 10.20 -17.94 -22.24
C VAL A 128 10.59 -17.01 -21.11
N GLY A 129 11.18 -17.57 -20.05
CA GLY A 129 11.66 -16.79 -18.91
C GLY A 129 12.81 -15.85 -19.30
N PRO A 130 12.99 -14.72 -18.59
CA PRO A 130 14.05 -13.76 -18.87
C PRO A 130 15.46 -14.36 -18.74
N ASP A 131 15.63 -15.30 -17.82
CA ASP A 131 16.91 -15.98 -17.52
C ASP A 131 17.22 -17.14 -18.47
N GLN A 132 16.34 -17.43 -19.43
CA GLN A 132 16.57 -18.50 -20.39
C GLN A 132 17.41 -18.01 -21.58
N ASP A 133 18.45 -18.77 -21.90
CA ASP A 133 19.33 -18.56 -23.05
C ASP A 133 18.62 -18.93 -24.36
N VAL A 134 17.91 -17.96 -24.92
CA VAL A 134 17.21 -18.08 -26.20
C VAL A 134 17.49 -16.87 -27.08
N SER A 135 17.36 -17.05 -28.39
CA SER A 135 17.57 -15.95 -29.34
C SER A 135 16.54 -14.83 -29.16
N VAL A 136 16.92 -13.60 -29.50
CA VAL A 136 16.01 -12.44 -29.51
C VAL A 136 14.80 -12.71 -30.42
N ALA A 137 14.99 -13.37 -31.56
CA ALA A 137 13.90 -13.79 -32.44
C ALA A 137 12.91 -14.74 -31.77
N ARG A 138 13.39 -15.69 -30.96
CA ARG A 138 12.55 -16.62 -30.19
C ARG A 138 11.68 -15.87 -29.18
N ARG A 139 12.22 -14.84 -28.51
CA ARG A 139 11.49 -13.97 -27.56
C ARG A 139 10.42 -13.15 -28.27
N TRP A 140 10.76 -12.51 -29.38
CA TRP A 140 9.78 -11.77 -30.21
C TRP A 140 8.63 -12.66 -30.69
N ASN A 141 8.93 -13.89 -31.10
CA ASN A 141 7.89 -14.83 -31.52
C ASN A 141 6.92 -15.18 -30.37
N GLU A 142 7.37 -15.32 -29.12
CA GLU A 142 6.45 -15.53 -27.99
C GLU A 142 5.55 -14.33 -27.74
N VAL A 143 6.09 -13.12 -27.79
CA VAL A 143 5.29 -11.89 -27.62
C VAL A 143 4.23 -11.79 -28.71
N LEU A 144 4.60 -12.07 -29.97
CA LEU A 144 3.67 -12.08 -31.10
C LEU A 144 2.58 -13.15 -30.91
N LEU A 145 2.96 -14.37 -30.57
CA LEU A 145 2.01 -15.47 -30.37
C LEU A 145 1.08 -15.22 -29.18
N ALA A 146 1.57 -14.58 -28.12
CA ALA A 146 0.76 -14.17 -26.98
C ALA A 146 -0.25 -13.09 -27.37
N ALA A 147 0.17 -12.08 -28.14
CA ALA A 147 -0.72 -11.05 -28.66
C ALA A 147 -1.85 -11.65 -29.52
N ILE A 148 -1.52 -12.59 -30.42
CA ILE A 148 -2.53 -13.29 -31.24
C ILE A 148 -3.49 -14.12 -30.38
N ARG A 149 -2.99 -14.81 -29.34
CA ARG A 149 -3.84 -15.60 -28.42
C ARG A 149 -4.81 -14.74 -27.62
N ASN A 150 -4.39 -13.53 -27.25
CA ASN A 150 -5.20 -12.60 -26.45
C ASN A 150 -6.09 -11.68 -27.29
N ASP A 151 -5.84 -11.58 -28.61
CA ASP A 151 -6.67 -10.82 -29.54
C ASP A 151 -7.96 -11.59 -29.85
N PHE A 152 -8.94 -11.46 -28.96
CA PHE A 152 -10.29 -11.96 -29.23
C PHE A 152 -10.92 -11.13 -30.34
N ALA A 153 -11.50 -11.80 -31.35
CA ALA A 153 -12.31 -11.15 -32.35
C ALA A 153 -13.41 -10.33 -31.66
N ARG A 154 -13.29 -9.00 -31.72
CA ARG A 154 -14.38 -8.10 -31.35
C ARG A 154 -15.60 -8.48 -32.20
N PRO A 155 -16.74 -8.86 -31.59
CA PRO A 155 -17.91 -9.29 -32.36
C PRO A 155 -18.31 -8.17 -33.33
N THR A 156 -18.83 -8.54 -34.49
CA THR A 156 -19.32 -7.59 -35.49
C THR A 156 -20.33 -6.64 -34.83
N VAL A 157 -19.92 -5.39 -34.60
CA VAL A 157 -20.85 -4.33 -34.20
C VAL A 157 -21.66 -3.98 -35.44
N HIS A 158 -22.77 -4.67 -35.66
CA HIS A 158 -23.78 -4.17 -36.58
C HIS A 158 -24.37 -2.90 -35.96
N ALA A 159 -23.98 -1.73 -36.48
CA ALA A 159 -24.73 -0.51 -36.27
C ALA A 159 -26.15 -0.72 -36.83
N ARG A 160 -27.06 -1.19 -35.98
CA ARG A 160 -28.50 -1.19 -36.23
C ARG A 160 -29.12 -0.18 -35.28
N ASN A 161 -29.38 1.01 -35.81
CA ASN A 161 -30.55 1.83 -35.48
C ASN A 161 -30.82 2.75 -36.69
N LEU A 162 -31.38 2.14 -37.72
CA LEU A 162 -32.27 2.79 -38.68
C LEU A 162 -33.65 2.79 -38.01
N PHE A 163 -34.00 3.88 -37.33
CA PHE A 163 -35.36 4.44 -37.20
C PHE A 163 -35.23 5.88 -36.70
#